data_AF-A0A382XJ46-F1
#
_entry.id   AF-A0A382XJ46-F1
#
_cell.length_a   1.000
_cell.length_b   1.000
_cell.length_c   1.000
_cell.angle_alpha   90.00
_cell.angle_beta   90.00
_cell.angle_gamma   90.00
#
_symmetry.space_group_name_H-M   'P 1'
#
loop_
_entity.id
_entity.type
_entity.pdbx_description
1 polymer ?
#
loop_
_entity_poly.entity_id
_entity_poly.type
_entity_poly.pdbx_seq_one_letter_code
_entity_poly.pdbx_strand_id
1 'polypeptide(L)'
;MGKIDNPSVVGFSNFVWNTQTNYLLAKKIKEKYPNCIVVFGGQGTPKLDRIFNFFIEHPYIDIAVHGEGEITFKEILLENLKEPPDFKNVLGCSVRESNLSAHTTLSRPRIKDI
;
A
#
# COMPACT_ATOMS: atom_id res chain seq x y z
N MET A 1 -26.32 -0.61 -8.90
CA MET A 1 -24.87 -0.31 -8.88
C MET A 1 -24.44 -0.30 -7.41
N GLY A 2 -23.56 -1.22 -6.98
CA GLY A 2 -23.20 -1.36 -5.58
C GLY A 2 -22.41 -0.14 -5.07
N LYS A 3 -22.82 0.44 -3.94
CA LYS A 3 -22.03 1.46 -3.25
C LYS A 3 -20.98 0.77 -2.38
N ILE A 4 -19.78 1.34 -2.35
CA ILE A 4 -18.75 0.95 -1.38
C ILE A 4 -19.23 1.40 0.01
N ASP A 5 -19.15 0.51 0.99
CA ASP A 5 -19.47 0.78 2.38
C ASP A 5 -18.31 0.35 3.28
N ASN A 6 -17.89 1.26 4.16
CA ASN A 6 -16.78 1.16 5.12
C ASN A 6 -15.69 0.10 4.80
N PRO A 7 -14.90 0.28 3.72
CA PRO A 7 -13.88 -0.70 3.34
C PRO A 7 -12.74 -0.72 4.35
N SER A 8 -12.26 -1.91 4.73
CA SER A 8 -11.10 -2.06 5.60
C SER A 8 -9.78 -1.83 4.86
N VAL A 9 -9.69 -2.28 3.60
CA VAL A 9 -8.49 -2.16 2.76
C VAL A 9 -8.91 -1.82 1.32
N VAL A 10 -8.16 -0.94 0.66
CA VAL A 10 -8.23 -0.72 -0.79
C VAL A 10 -6.83 -0.85 -1.39
N GLY A 11 -6.70 -1.74 -2.37
CA GLY A 11 -5.49 -1.94 -3.15
C GLY A 11 -5.56 -1.25 -4.52
N PHE A 12 -4.47 -0.58 -4.90
CA PHE A 12 -4.31 0.03 -6.21
C PHE A 12 -3.20 -0.67 -7.01
N SER A 13 -3.54 -1.15 -8.20
CA SER A 13 -2.56 -1.52 -9.23
C SER A 13 -2.11 -0.26 -9.97
N ASN A 14 -0.94 0.25 -9.58
CA ASN A 14 -0.41 1.53 -9.99
C ASN A 14 0.56 1.39 -11.17
N PHE A 15 0.26 2.12 -12.24
CA PHE A 15 1.03 2.19 -13.47
C PHE A 15 1.11 3.63 -13.95
N VAL A 16 2.14 3.97 -14.72
CA VAL A 16 2.40 5.35 -15.17
C VAL A 16 1.19 6.02 -15.84
N TRP A 17 0.32 5.26 -16.51
CA TRP A 17 -0.88 5.78 -17.18
C TRP A 17 -2.09 5.99 -16.26
N ASN A 18 -2.11 5.43 -15.05
CA ASN A 18 -3.23 5.59 -14.11
C ASN A 18 -2.83 6.22 -12.76
N THR A 19 -1.54 6.52 -12.55
CA THR A 19 -1.01 7.04 -11.27
C THR A 19 -1.78 8.25 -10.74
N GLN A 20 -2.03 9.26 -11.57
CA GLN A 20 -2.71 10.48 -11.13
C GLN A 20 -4.16 10.21 -10.71
N THR A 21 -4.86 9.35 -11.45
CA THR A 21 -6.23 8.93 -11.10
C THR A 21 -6.24 8.13 -9.79
N ASN A 22 -5.29 7.22 -9.61
CA ASN A 22 -5.16 6.43 -8.39
C ASN A 22 -4.91 7.32 -7.17
N TYR A 23 -4.02 8.31 -7.28
CA TYR A 23 -3.77 9.28 -6.21
C TYR A 23 -5.01 10.08 -5.82
N LEU A 24 -5.74 10.61 -6.82
CA LEU A 24 -6.98 11.34 -6.57
C LEU A 24 -8.04 10.46 -5.90
N LEU A 25 -8.18 9.19 -6.32
CA LEU A 25 -9.14 8.27 -5.74
C LEU A 25 -8.73 7.84 -4.32
N ALA A 26 -7.46 7.51 -4.11
CA ALA A 26 -6.91 7.14 -2.80
C ALA A 26 -7.11 8.26 -1.77
N LYS A 27 -6.85 9.51 -2.16
CA LYS A 27 -7.11 10.68 -1.31
C LYS A 27 -8.57 10.78 -0.90
N LYS A 28 -9.51 10.67 -1.85
CA LYS A 28 -10.95 10.70 -1.57
C LYS A 28 -11.42 9.53 -0.69
N ILE A 29 -10.84 8.35 -0.88
CA ILE A 29 -11.14 7.18 -0.03
C ILE A 29 -10.69 7.46 1.39
N LYS A 30 -9.47 7.97 1.60
CA LYS A 30 -8.93 8.28 2.93
C LYS A 30 -9.70 9.40 3.62
N GLU A 31 -10.12 10.43 2.88
CA GLU A 31 -10.98 11.51 3.40
C GLU A 31 -12.34 10.99 3.89
N LYS A 32 -12.93 10.03 3.18
CA LYS A 32 -14.23 9.46 3.53
C LYS A 32 -14.15 8.33 4.58
N TYR A 33 -13.09 7.53 4.52
CA TYR A 33 -12.86 6.36 5.35
C TYR A 33 -11.43 6.43 5.94
N PRO A 34 -11.22 7.24 7.00
CA PRO A 34 -9.88 7.50 7.54
C PRO A 34 -9.17 6.24 8.05
N ASN A 35 -9.95 5.24 8.48
CA ASN A 35 -9.45 3.95 8.98
C ASN A 35 -9.19 2.92 7.87
N CYS A 36 -9.60 3.18 6.63
CA CYS A 36 -9.34 2.27 5.50
C CYS A 36 -7.85 2.25 5.18
N ILE A 37 -7.21 1.08 5.17
CA ILE A 37 -5.81 0.95 4.75
C ILE A 37 -5.71 1.08 3.23
N VAL A 38 -4.83 1.94 2.76
CA VAL A 38 -4.59 2.20 1.33
C VAL A 38 -3.24 1.61 0.93
N VAL A 39 -3.28 0.64 0.02
CA VAL A 39 -2.12 -0.12 -0.44
C VAL A 39 -1.86 0.17 -1.91
N PHE A 40 -0.63 0.55 -2.27
CA PHE A 40 -0.20 0.77 -3.64
C PHE A 40 0.81 -0.29 -4.06
N GLY A 41 0.58 -0.96 -5.19
CA GLY A 41 1.54 -1.87 -5.82
C GLY A 41 1.63 -1.61 -7.32
N GLY A 42 2.44 -2.39 -8.04
CA GLY A 42 2.63 -2.22 -9.49
C GLY A 42 3.81 -1.32 -9.86
N GLN A 43 4.15 -1.27 -11.15
CA GLN A 43 5.38 -0.65 -11.64
C GLN A 43 5.43 0.87 -11.46
N GLY A 44 4.28 1.52 -11.28
CA GLY A 44 4.17 2.94 -11.00
C GLY A 44 4.44 3.31 -9.53
N THR A 45 4.44 2.34 -8.61
CA THR A 45 4.82 2.55 -7.20
C THR A 45 6.33 2.80 -7.12
N PRO A 46 6.80 3.76 -6.31
CA PRO A 46 8.22 4.06 -6.20
C PRO A 46 9.01 2.84 -5.74
N LYS A 47 10.17 2.67 -6.35
CA LYS A 47 11.18 1.72 -5.92
C LYS A 47 11.83 2.18 -4.61
N LEU A 48 12.61 1.29 -3.99
CA LEU A 48 13.27 1.52 -2.70
C LEU A 48 14.12 2.80 -2.65
N ASP A 49 14.78 3.17 -3.75
CA ASP A 49 15.60 4.37 -3.87
C ASP A 49 14.79 5.68 -3.87
N ARG A 50 13.47 5.60 -4.10
CA ARG A 50 12.56 6.76 -4.20
C ARG A 50 11.44 6.74 -3.18
N ILE A 51 11.45 5.82 -2.22
CA ILE A 51 10.38 5.73 -1.22
C ILE A 51 10.46 6.84 -0.15
N PHE A 52 11.64 7.43 0.05
CA PHE A 52 11.94 8.33 1.17
C PHE A 52 10.93 9.49 1.32
N ASN A 53 10.56 10.16 0.21
CA ASN A 53 9.61 11.28 0.23
C ASN A 53 8.17 10.87 -0.15
N PHE A 54 7.94 9.62 -0.55
CA PHE A 54 6.67 9.21 -1.14
C PHE A 54 5.49 9.44 -0.21
N PHE A 55 5.62 9.08 1.07
CA PHE A 55 4.56 9.26 2.05
C PHE A 55 4.41 10.70 2.54
N ILE A 56 5.43 11.54 2.36
CA ILE A 56 5.34 12.99 2.59
C ILE A 56 4.47 13.61 1.50
N GLU A 57 4.71 13.24 0.24
CA GLU A 57 3.95 13.73 -0.92
C GLU A 57 2.53 13.14 -0.95
N HIS A 58 2.37 11.90 -0.48
CA HIS A 58 1.12 11.14 -0.56
C HIS A 58 0.74 10.54 0.81
N PRO A 59 0.41 11.37 1.82
CA PRO A 59 0.15 10.92 3.19
C PRO A 59 -1.17 10.14 3.35
N TYR A 60 -1.94 9.99 2.28
CA TYR A 60 -3.16 9.17 2.25
C TYR A 60 -2.88 7.70 1.86
N ILE A 61 -1.64 7.36 1.51
CA ILE A 61 -1.19 5.99 1.22
C ILE A 61 -0.50 5.44 2.46
N ASP A 62 -0.85 4.22 2.87
CA ASP A 62 -0.27 3.61 4.09
C ASP A 62 0.82 2.60 3.76
N ILE A 63 0.69 1.86 2.66
CA ILE A 63 1.62 0.79 2.30
C ILE A 63 1.97 0.86 0.81
N ALA A 64 3.27 0.77 0.50
CA ALA A 64 3.81 0.61 -0.84
C ALA A 64 4.41 -0.80 -1.00
N VAL A 65 3.86 -1.61 -1.89
CA VAL A 65 4.31 -2.98 -2.19
C VAL A 65 5.38 -2.94 -3.28
N HIS A 66 6.47 -3.68 -3.06
CA HIS A 66 7.63 -3.75 -3.94
C HIS A 66 7.71 -5.10 -4.65
N GLY A 67 8.03 -5.08 -5.95
CA GLY A 67 8.17 -6.31 -6.74
C GLY A 67 6.84 -7.01 -6.99
N GLU A 68 6.84 -8.34 -6.88
CA GLU A 68 5.66 -9.19 -7.02
C GLU A 68 4.78 -9.05 -5.77
N GLY A 69 3.51 -8.71 -5.98
CA GLY A 69 2.63 -8.22 -4.93
C GLY A 69 1.67 -9.26 -4.39
N GLU A 70 1.52 -10.43 -5.02
CA GLU A 70 0.51 -11.43 -4.75
C GLU A 70 0.62 -11.95 -3.31
N ILE A 71 1.83 -12.37 -2.91
CA ILE A 71 2.09 -12.89 -1.56
C ILE A 71 2.10 -11.75 -0.54
N THR A 72 2.75 -10.63 -0.85
CA THR A 72 2.80 -9.45 0.03
C THR A 72 1.39 -8.93 0.34
N PHE A 73 0.55 -8.78 -0.68
CA PHE A 73 -0.81 -8.27 -0.52
C PHE A 73 -1.70 -9.26 0.25
N LYS A 74 -1.57 -10.58 0.00
CA LYS A 74 -2.22 -11.61 0.82
C LYS A 74 -1.83 -11.45 2.29
N GLU A 75 -0.56 -11.29 2.60
CA GLU A 75 -0.09 -11.12 3.98
C GLU A 75 -0.56 -9.80 4.61
N ILE A 76 -0.64 -8.70 3.85
CA ILE A 76 -1.25 -7.45 4.31
C ILE A 76 -2.72 -7.68 4.70
N LEU A 77 -3.49 -8.41 3.87
CA LEU A 77 -4.89 -8.71 4.18
C LEU A 77 -5.01 -9.57 5.45
N LEU A 78 -4.13 -10.56 5.63
CA LEU A 78 -4.10 -11.40 6.84
C LEU A 78 -3.68 -10.60 8.09
N GLU A 79 -2.69 -9.73 7.96
CA GLU A 79 -2.22 -8.85 9.04
C GLU A 79 -3.33 -7.89 9.48
N ASN A 80 -4.10 -7.36 8.53
CA ASN A 80 -5.22 -6.45 8.78
C ASN A 80 -6.36 -7.09 9.60
N LEU A 81 -6.40 -8.42 9.74
CA LEU A 81 -7.38 -9.11 10.58
C LEU A 81 -6.96 -9.18 12.06
N LYS A 82 -5.73 -8.77 12.40
CA LYS A 82 -5.22 -8.79 13.78
C LYS A 82 -5.56 -7.50 14.53
N GLU A 83 -5.51 -7.57 15.85
CA GLU A 83 -5.78 -6.44 16.75
C GLU A 83 -4.65 -6.28 17.80
N PRO A 84 -3.76 -5.27 17.67
CA PRO A 84 -3.58 -4.38 16.51
C PRO A 84 -2.83 -5.05 15.36
N PRO A 85 -3.01 -4.60 14.10
CA PRO A 85 -2.20 -5.06 12.98
C PRO A 85 -0.77 -4.48 13.08
N ASP A 86 0.23 -5.27 12.70
CA ASP A 86 1.62 -4.82 12.58
C ASP A 86 2.19 -5.14 11.19
N PHE A 87 1.94 -4.21 10.26
CA PHE A 87 2.38 -4.33 8.87
C PHE A 87 3.90 -4.33 8.69
N LYS A 88 4.69 -3.97 9.72
CA LYS A 88 6.16 -4.02 9.68
C LYS A 88 6.70 -5.46 9.64
N ASN A 89 5.86 -6.44 9.97
CA ASN A 89 6.19 -7.86 9.86
C ASN A 89 5.94 -8.44 8.46
N VAL A 90 5.32 -7.69 7.54
CA VAL A 90 5.03 -8.15 6.19
C VAL A 90 6.20 -7.85 5.27
N LEU A 91 6.79 -8.88 4.66
CA LEU A 91 7.93 -8.72 3.76
C LEU A 91 7.53 -8.05 2.44
N GLY A 92 8.47 -7.37 1.79
CA GLY A 92 8.32 -6.84 0.43
C GLY A 92 7.49 -5.55 0.34
N CYS A 93 7.43 -4.74 1.41
CA CYS A 93 6.72 -3.47 1.38
C CYS A 93 7.42 -2.37 2.20
N SER A 94 7.00 -1.14 1.98
CA SER A 94 7.25 -0.01 2.88
C SER A 94 5.95 0.44 3.51
N VAL A 95 5.98 0.67 4.82
CA VAL A 95 4.85 1.12 5.64
C VAL A 95 5.09 2.56 6.07
N ARG A 96 4.06 3.40 5.95
CA ARG A 96 4.10 4.79 6.41
C ARG A 96 4.10 4.85 7.93
N GLU A 97 5.09 5.52 8.50
CA GLU A 97 5.15 5.85 9.92
C GLU A 97 4.34 7.12 10.23
N SER A 98 4.05 7.36 11.51
CA SER A 98 3.31 8.55 11.96
C SER A 98 3.98 9.88 11.59
N ASN A 99 5.31 9.89 11.48
CA ASN A 99 6.09 11.03 11.02
C ASN A 99 6.24 11.12 9.49
N LEU A 100 5.46 10.34 8.73
CA LEU A 100 5.49 10.22 7.27
C LEU A 100 6.77 9.61 6.68
N SER A 101 7.68 9.10 7.51
CA SER A 101 8.82 8.32 7.01
C SER A 101 8.37 6.91 6.59
N ALA A 102 9.20 6.25 5.79
CA ALA A 102 8.95 4.89 5.33
C ALA A 102 9.72 3.86 6.18
N HIS A 103 9.01 2.94 6.82
CA HIS A 103 9.60 1.71 7.34
C HIS A 103 9.60 0.64 6.24
N THR A 104 10.77 0.30 5.71
CA THR A 104 10.90 -0.68 4.62
C THR A 104 11.31 -2.04 5.17
N THR A 105 10.51 -3.06 4.87
CA THR A 105 10.74 -4.43 5.30
C THR A 105 11.69 -5.17 4.33
N LEU A 106 12.16 -6.36 4.73
CA LEU A 106 13.06 -7.14 3.86
C LEU A 106 12.38 -7.48 2.54
N SER A 107 13.17 -7.48 1.45
CA SER A 107 12.67 -7.86 0.13
C SER A 107 12.29 -9.34 0.08
N ARG A 108 11.40 -9.68 -0.85
CA ARG A 108 11.07 -11.07 -1.14
C ARG A 108 11.95 -11.62 -2.27
N PRO A 109 12.30 -12.92 -2.23
CA PRO A 109 12.76 -13.62 -3.41
C PRO A 109 11.69 -13.57 -4.49
N ARG A 110 12.11 -13.57 -5.76
CA ARG A 110 11.20 -13.68 -6.90
C ARG A 110 10.42 -15.00 -6.81
N ILE A 111 9.12 -14.94 -7.07
CA ILE A 111 8.25 -16.09 -7.15
C ILE A 111 8.73 -16.95 -8.33
N LYS A 112 9.01 -18.23 -8.06
CA LYS A 112 9.54 -19.15 -9.08
C LYS A 112 8.43 -19.77 -9.94
N ASP A 113 7.22 -19.87 -9.39
CA ASP A 113 6.08 -20.53 -10.03
C ASP A 113 4.78 -19.70 -9.78
N ILE A 114 4.20 -19.17 -10.86
CA ILE A 114 2.81 -18.70 -10.94
C ILE A 114 2.12 -19.48 -12.06
#